data_AF-A0A1H4GSP0-F1
#
_entry.id   AF-A0A1H4GSP0-F1
#
_cell.length_a   1.000
_cell.length_b   1.000
_cell.length_c   1.000
_cell.angle_alpha   90.00
_cell.angle_beta   90.00
_cell.angle_gamma   90.00
#
_symmetry.space_group_name_H-M   'P 1'
#
loop_
_entity.id
_entity.type
_entity.pdbx_description
1 polymer ?
#
loop_
_entity_poly.entity_id
_entity_poly.type
_entity_poly.pdbx_seq_one_letter_code
_entity_poly.pdbx_strand_id
1 'polypeptide(L)' 'MPANYLHERKDFLDLLQIVAGETNIQVGLVEKDYWIMHVLYGLKKQGLNFELKGGTSLKDIR' A
#
# COMPACT_ATOMS: atom_id res chain seq x y z
N MET A 1 -14.30 11.14 3.29
CA MET A 1 -13.26 10.12 3.59
C MET A 1 -13.92 8.76 3.44
N PRO A 2 -13.26 7.70 2.94
CA PRO A 2 -13.87 6.38 2.97
C PRO A 2 -14.27 6.07 4.42
N ALA A 3 -15.49 5.54 4.62
CA ALA A 3 -16.05 5.36 5.95
C ALA A 3 -15.21 4.40 6.80
N ASN A 4 -14.52 3.44 6.15
CA ASN A 4 -13.68 2.42 6.76
C ASN A 4 -12.40 2.20 5.92
N TYR A 5 -11.31 1.77 6.55
CA TYR A 5 -10.08 1.32 5.89
C TYR A 5 -10.24 -0.09 5.30
N LEU A 6 -9.42 -0.44 4.29
CA LEU A 6 -9.50 -1.74 3.62
C LEU A 6 -9.30 -2.92 4.57
N HIS A 7 -8.40 -2.80 5.55
CA HIS A 7 -8.13 -3.83 6.57
C HIS A 7 -9.25 -4.01 7.61
N GLU A 8 -10.23 -3.10 7.67
CA GLU A 8 -11.38 -3.22 8.57
C GLU A 8 -12.50 -4.08 7.96
N ARG A 9 -12.37 -4.46 6.68
CA ARG A 9 -13.34 -5.32 6.03
C ARG A 9 -13.16 -6.77 6.45
N LYS A 10 -14.28 -7.50 6.58
CA LYS A 10 -14.29 -8.93 6.89
C LYS A 10 -13.62 -9.80 5.81
N ASP A 11 -13.64 -9.33 4.56
CA ASP A 11 -13.08 -9.99 3.38
C ASP A 11 -11.69 -9.47 3.00
N PHE A 12 -10.99 -8.78 3.91
CA PHE A 12 -9.67 -8.22 3.63
C PHE A 12 -8.66 -9.29 3.17
N LEU A 13 -8.66 -10.46 3.82
CA LEU A 13 -7.76 -11.56 3.45
C LEU A 13 -8.07 -12.12 2.05
N ASP A 14 -9.34 -12.22 1.69
CA ASP A 14 -9.77 -12.72 0.38
C ASP A 14 -9.31 -11.78 -0.73
N LEU A 15 -9.39 -10.47 -0.50
CA LEU A 15 -8.87 -9.47 -1.43
C LEU A 15 -7.35 -9.59 -1.62
N LEU A 16 -6.60 -9.81 -0.55
CA LEU A 16 -5.15 -10.02 -0.64
C LEU A 16 -4.83 -11.27 -1.46
N GLN A 17 -5.58 -12.36 -1.29
CA GLN A 17 -5.40 -13.59 -2.07
C GLN A 17 -5.73 -13.41 -3.55
N ILE A 18 -6.80 -12.67 -3.87
CA ILE A 18 -7.16 -12.35 -5.26
C ILE A 18 -6.03 -11.55 -5.91
N VAL A 19 -5.57 -10.47 -5.27
CA VAL A 19 -4.49 -9.63 -5.80
C VAL A 19 -3.18 -10.40 -5.93
N ALA A 20 -2.85 -11.24 -4.95
CA ALA A 20 -1.69 -12.13 -5.00
C ALA A 20 -1.75 -13.07 -6.21
N GLY A 21 -2.94 -13.65 -6.48
CA GLY A 21 -3.17 -14.51 -7.64
C GLY A 21 -3.06 -13.76 -8.98
N GLU A 22 -3.64 -12.58 -9.09
CA GLU A 22 -3.61 -11.76 -10.31
C GLU A 22 -2.21 -11.21 -10.62
N THR A 23 -1.44 -10.86 -9.59
CA THR A 23 -0.10 -10.28 -9.74
C THR A 23 1.02 -11.31 -9.74
N ASN A 24 0.72 -12.58 -9.43
CA ASN A 24 1.69 -13.65 -9.20
C ASN A 24 2.74 -13.26 -8.13
N ILE A 25 2.31 -12.53 -7.11
CA ILE A 25 3.13 -12.10 -5.97
C ILE A 25 2.67 -12.89 -4.74
N GLN A 26 3.60 -13.24 -3.85
CA GLN A 26 3.26 -13.91 -2.60
C GLN A 26 2.32 -13.05 -1.75
N VAL A 27 1.26 -13.64 -1.22
CA VAL A 27 0.23 -12.91 -0.42
C VAL A 27 0.83 -12.09 0.72
N GLY A 28 1.86 -12.61 1.40
CA GLY A 28 2.54 -11.90 2.47
C GLY A 28 3.29 -10.63 2.00
N LEU A 29 3.73 -10.59 0.74
CA LEU A 29 4.35 -9.39 0.16
C LEU A 29 3.30 -8.34 -0.21
N VAL A 30 2.15 -8.77 -0.75
CA VAL A 30 1.01 -7.88 -1.03
C VAL A 30 0.50 -7.25 0.28
N GLU A 31 0.35 -8.06 1.33
CA GLU A 31 -0.05 -7.57 2.65
C GLU A 31 0.98 -6.59 3.23
N LYS A 32 2.27 -6.93 3.14
CA LYS A 32 3.35 -6.05 3.61
C LYS A 32 3.30 -4.68 2.90
N ASP A 33 3.16 -4.68 1.59
CA ASP A 33 3.09 -3.46 0.79
C ASP A 33 1.85 -2.63 1.14
N TYR A 34 0.70 -3.27 1.41
CA TYR A 34 -0.48 -2.59 1.92
C TYR A 34 -0.21 -1.87 3.26
N TRP A 35 0.41 -2.56 4.23
CA TRP A 35 0.69 -1.96 5.54
C TRP A 35 1.67 -0.78 5.45
N ILE A 36 2.71 -0.91 4.64
CA ILE A 36 3.67 0.19 4.39
C ILE A 36 2.93 1.41 3.82
N MET A 37 2.10 1.21 2.79
CA MET A 37 1.32 2.28 2.18
C MET A 37 0.29 2.88 3.14
N HIS A 38 -0.33 2.06 3.99
CA HIS A 38 -1.29 2.51 5.00
C HIS A 38 -0.62 3.44 6.04
N VAL A 39 0.56 3.07 6.54
CA VAL A 39 1.33 3.91 7.46
C VAL A 39 1.73 5.22 6.79
N LEU A 40 2.29 5.17 5.59
CA LEU A 40 2.68 6.38 4.84
C LEU A 40 1.50 7.31 4.59
N TYR A 41 0.33 6.75 4.25
CA TYR A 41 -0.90 7.51 4.12
C TYR A 41 -1.33 8.17 5.45
N GLY A 42 -1.26 7.43 6.55
CA GLY A 42 -1.54 7.94 7.89
C GLY A 42 -0.60 9.07 8.32
N LEU A 43 0.69 8.96 8.00
CA LEU A 43 1.67 10.01 8.25
C LEU A 43 1.42 11.24 7.37
N LYS A 44 1.09 11.07 6.09
CA LYS A 44 0.72 12.17 5.19
C LYS A 44 -0.53 12.91 5.68
N LYS A 45 -1.53 12.19 6.21
CA LYS A 45 -2.71 12.80 6.83
C LYS A 45 -2.40 13.65 8.06
N GLN A 46 -1.31 13.36 8.77
CA GLN A 46 -0.84 14.15 9.91
C GLN A 46 -0.06 15.41 9.49
N GLY A 47 0.02 15.71 8.19
CA GLY A 47 0.71 16.89 7.67
C GLY A 47 2.21 16.72 7.50
N LEU A 48 2.73 15.49 7.66
CA LEU A 48 4.13 15.19 7.42
C LEU A 48 4.36 14.99 5.92
N ASN A 49 5.34 15.71 5.38
CA ASN A 49 5.78 15.57 3.99
C ASN A 49 6.88 14.51 3.90
N PHE A 50 6.69 13.51 3.05
CA PHE A 50 7.69 12.48 2.78
C PHE A 50 7.96 12.39 1.28
N GLU A 51 9.23 12.28 0.93
CA GLU A 51 9.65 11.85 -0.40
C GLU A 51 9.99 10.37 -0.35
N LEU A 52 9.30 9.56 -1.15
CA LEU A 52 9.68 8.18 -1.36
C LEU A 52 10.94 8.15 -2.24
N LYS A 53 12.10 7.98 -1.61
CA LYS A 53 13.38 7.81 -2.31
C LYS A 53 13.71 6.31 -2.41
N GLY A 54 13.87 5.82 -3.64
CA GLY A 54 14.18 4.42 -3.98
C GLY A 54 14.57 4.28 -5.45
N GLY A 55 14.96 3.08 -5.90
CA GLY A 55 15.42 2.80 -7.28
C GLY A 55 14.41 3.11 -8.40
N THR A 56 13.13 3.31 -8.05
CA THR A 56 12.05 3.78 -8.94
C THR A 56 12.01 5.31 -9.11
N SER A 57 12.91 6.06 -8.44
CA SER A 57 12.99 7.53 -8.50
C SER A 57 13.69 8.09 -9.74
N LEU A 58 14.07 7.25 -10.71
CA LEU A 58 14.82 7.64 -11.92
C LEU A 58 13.89 8.01 -13.10
N LYS A 59 12.94 8.92 -12.88
CA LYS A 59 12.15 9.52 -13.98
C LYS A 59 12.15 11.04 -14.08
N ASP A 60 12.89 11.75 -13.23
CA ASP A 60 13.12 13.20 -13.41
C ASP A 60 14.61 13.52 -13.55
N ILE A 61 15.14 13.21 -14.73
CA ILE A 61 16.13 14.08 -15.40
C ILE A 61 15.54 14.35 -16.79
N ARG A 62 14.82 15.46 -16.92
CA ARG A 62 14.72 16.25 -18.14
C ARG A 62 14.42 17.70 -17.78
#